data_AF-A0AAV0NA09-F1
#
_entry.id   AF-A0AAV0NA09-F1
#
_cell.length_a   1.000
_cell.length_b   1.000
_cell.length_c   1.000
_cell.angle_alpha   90.00
_cell.angle_beta   90.00
_cell.angle_gamma   90.00
#
_symmetry.space_group_name_H-M   'P 1'
#
loop_
_entity.id
_entity.type
_entity.pdbx_description
1 polymer ?
#
loop_
_entity_poly.entity_id
_entity_poly.type
_entity_poly.pdbx_seq_one_letter_code
_entity_poly.pdbx_strand_id
1 'polypeptide(L)'
;MFSVSDYRFNLNPPTFDACQKSMGEIEVKAAENVVEACSRTPSVRSCVLTSSLLACIWRDSTLQDYPCVINHESWSEETFCRDKRLWYALGKLRAEKAAWRIAKEKGVKLATICPGLITGPEFFDRNPTSTVAYLKGAQEMFADGLLATVDVMKLAEAQACVFEGMKKTAGGRYICYDNVIESEETAEKLAEEVGMSAERICGNRGAYIPAPFQLSNRKLSNLMSRTLRSCYNQR
;
A
#
# COMPACT_ATOMS: atom_id res chain seq x y z
N MET A 1 7.73 -4.21 13.79
CA MET A 1 7.03 -3.93 12.52
C MET A 1 6.73 -5.29 11.90
N PHE A 2 5.47 -5.61 11.62
CA PHE A 2 5.08 -6.93 11.13
C PHE A 2 4.64 -6.80 9.67
N SER A 3 5.44 -7.35 8.74
CA SER A 3 5.00 -7.67 7.38
C SER A 3 4.86 -9.18 7.32
N VAL A 4 3.65 -9.68 7.06
CA VAL A 4 3.37 -11.11 7.00
C VAL A 4 3.26 -11.48 5.53
N SER A 5 4.38 -11.81 4.90
CA SER A 5 4.42 -12.10 3.45
C SER A 5 5.05 -13.43 3.08
N ASP A 6 5.66 -14.18 4.02
CA ASP A 6 6.32 -15.45 3.69
C ASP A 6 5.86 -16.60 4.57
N TYR A 7 4.90 -17.39 4.08
CA TYR A 7 4.63 -18.74 4.57
C TYR A 7 4.58 -19.72 3.41
N ARG A 8 5.36 -20.82 3.49
CA ARG A 8 5.33 -21.93 2.53
C ARG A 8 4.18 -22.89 2.88
N PHE A 9 3.27 -23.12 1.92
CA PHE A 9 2.22 -24.14 2.03
C PHE A 9 2.77 -25.51 1.64
N ASN A 10 2.45 -26.52 2.45
CA ASN A 10 2.66 -27.93 2.13
C ASN A 10 1.26 -28.55 1.96
N LEU A 11 0.73 -28.59 0.73
CA LEU A 11 -0.44 -29.32 0.20
C LEU A 11 -0.60 -28.93 -1.30
N ASN A 12 -0.99 -29.87 -2.17
CA ASN A 12 -1.15 -29.79 -3.66
C ASN A 12 -1.17 -28.39 -4.29
N PRO A 13 -0.46 -28.12 -5.41
CA PRO A 13 -0.18 -26.76 -5.86
C PRO A 13 -1.49 -25.97 -6.07
N PRO A 14 -1.82 -25.02 -5.17
CA PRO A 14 -2.99 -24.19 -5.35
C PRO A 14 -2.80 -23.34 -6.61
N THR A 15 -3.88 -23.05 -7.33
CA THR A 15 -3.82 -22.02 -8.38
C THR A 15 -3.33 -20.71 -7.78
N PHE A 16 -2.63 -19.87 -8.56
CA PHE A 16 -2.12 -18.58 -8.07
C PHE A 16 -3.22 -17.74 -7.40
N ASP A 17 -4.44 -17.76 -7.95
CA ASP A 17 -5.62 -17.13 -7.36
C ASP A 17 -6.02 -17.72 -5.99
N ALA A 18 -5.98 -19.04 -5.82
CA ALA A 18 -6.26 -19.69 -4.55
C ALA A 18 -5.19 -19.34 -3.49
N CYS A 19 -3.92 -19.26 -3.91
CA CYS A 19 -2.83 -18.81 -3.03
C CYS A 19 -3.05 -17.36 -2.55
N GLN A 20 -3.39 -16.44 -3.47
CA GLN A 20 -3.66 -15.04 -3.11
C GLN A 20 -4.88 -14.88 -2.19
N LYS A 21 -5.95 -15.67 -2.39
CA LYS A 21 -7.11 -15.68 -1.49
C LYS A 21 -6.72 -16.09 -0.08
N SER A 22 -5.98 -17.19 0.04
CA SER A 22 -5.51 -17.68 1.35
C SER A 22 -4.58 -16.68 2.03
N MET A 23 -3.66 -16.06 1.27
CA MET A 23 -2.81 -14.97 1.77
C MET A 23 -3.63 -13.81 2.32
N GLY A 24 -4.68 -13.37 1.61
CA GLY A 24 -5.54 -12.28 2.08
C GLY A 24 -6.23 -12.59 3.41
N GLU A 25 -6.73 -13.81 3.60
CA GLU A 25 -7.33 -14.24 4.87
C GLU A 25 -6.31 -14.31 6.02
N ILE A 26 -5.09 -14.77 5.72
CA ILE A 26 -3.99 -14.79 6.69
C ILE A 26 -3.59 -13.37 7.10
N GLU A 27 -3.49 -12.44 6.14
CA GLU A 27 -3.16 -11.04 6.41
C GLU A 27 -4.21 -10.37 7.30
N VAL A 28 -5.49 -10.66 7.10
CA VAL A 28 -6.56 -10.17 7.97
C VAL A 28 -6.34 -10.66 9.40
N LYS A 29 -6.23 -11.98 9.61
CA LYS A 29 -6.00 -12.56 10.95
C LYS A 29 -4.73 -12.03 11.59
N ALA A 30 -3.66 -11.86 10.81
CA ALA A 30 -2.41 -11.30 11.30
C ALA A 30 -2.58 -9.86 11.79
N ALA A 31 -3.26 -9.01 11.02
CA ALA A 31 -3.54 -7.64 11.40
C ALA A 31 -4.41 -7.58 12.68
N GLU A 32 -5.42 -8.44 12.77
CA GLU A 32 -6.27 -8.55 13.96
C GLU A 32 -5.46 -8.94 15.20
N ASN A 33 -4.67 -10.01 15.10
CA ASN A 33 -3.85 -10.52 16.19
C ASN A 33 -2.82 -9.49 16.67
N VAL A 34 -2.19 -8.75 15.76
CA VAL A 34 -1.19 -7.73 16.11
C VAL A 34 -1.85 -6.59 16.89
N VAL A 35 -2.96 -6.04 16.39
CA VAL A 35 -3.64 -4.93 17.07
C VAL A 35 -4.23 -5.38 18.40
N GLU A 36 -4.75 -6.61 18.47
CA GLU A 36 -5.23 -7.18 19.72
C GLU A 36 -4.09 -7.38 20.73
N ALA A 37 -2.93 -7.89 20.30
CA ALA A 37 -1.76 -8.02 21.16
C ALA A 37 -1.27 -6.66 21.66
N CYS A 38 -1.27 -5.63 20.82
CA CYS A 38 -1.00 -4.26 21.24
C CYS A 38 -1.97 -3.79 22.32
N SER A 39 -3.27 -4.10 22.21
CA SER A 39 -4.26 -3.70 23.21
C SER A 39 -4.07 -4.37 24.57
N ARG A 40 -3.52 -5.59 24.58
CA ARG A 40 -3.28 -6.37 25.81
C ARG A 40 -1.96 -6.03 26.49
N THR A 41 -1.11 -5.21 25.87
CA THR A 41 0.24 -4.91 26.35
C THR A 41 0.26 -3.49 26.96
N PRO A 42 0.35 -3.33 28.30
CA PRO A 42 0.21 -2.02 28.96
C PRO A 42 1.24 -0.96 28.53
N SER A 43 2.41 -1.38 28.08
CA SER A 43 3.47 -0.49 27.59
C SER A 43 3.25 -0.02 26.15
N VAL A 44 2.34 -0.64 25.39
CA VAL A 44 2.05 -0.30 24.00
C VAL A 44 0.84 0.62 23.95
N ARG A 45 1.08 1.88 23.56
CA ARG A 45 0.03 2.91 23.45
C ARG A 45 -0.39 3.22 22.03
N SER A 46 0.43 2.80 21.06
CA SER A 46 0.27 3.13 19.65
C SER A 46 0.83 2.05 18.74
N CYS A 47 0.18 1.82 17.62
CA CYS A 47 0.61 0.87 16.60
C CYS A 47 0.68 1.55 15.22
N VAL A 48 1.74 1.27 14.46
CA VAL A 48 1.84 1.62 13.03
C VAL A 48 1.73 0.33 12.22
N LEU A 49 0.74 0.27 11.33
CA LEU A 49 0.53 -0.86 10.44
C LEU A 49 0.92 -0.49 9.00
N THR A 50 1.62 -1.39 8.33
CA THR A 50 1.87 -1.27 6.88
C THR A 50 0.69 -1.88 6.13
N SER A 51 -0.10 -1.02 5.50
CA SER A 51 -1.16 -1.38 4.55
C SER A 51 -0.57 -1.39 3.13
N SER A 52 -1.32 -0.91 2.13
CA SER A 52 -0.89 -0.78 0.74
C SER A 52 -1.71 0.31 0.05
N LEU A 53 -1.14 0.95 -0.96
CA LEU A 53 -1.87 1.87 -1.85
C LEU A 53 -3.07 1.17 -2.52
N LEU A 54 -3.01 -0.15 -2.70
CA LEU A 54 -4.11 -0.97 -3.21
C LEU A 54 -5.35 -0.97 -2.31
N ALA A 55 -5.25 -0.53 -1.05
CA ALA A 55 -6.41 -0.33 -0.19
C ALA A 55 -7.09 1.04 -0.39
N CYS A 56 -6.54 1.89 -1.28
CA CYS A 56 -7.01 3.25 -1.53
C CYS A 56 -7.55 3.48 -2.95
N ILE A 57 -7.00 2.80 -3.96
CA ILE A 57 -7.15 3.20 -5.37
C ILE A 57 -8.31 2.52 -6.11
N TRP A 58 -8.58 1.23 -5.85
CA TRP A 58 -9.57 0.45 -6.62
C TRP A 58 -11.03 0.82 -6.32
N ARG A 59 -11.71 1.45 -7.26
CA ARG A 59 -13.11 1.87 -7.16
C ARG A 59 -13.75 1.94 -8.55
N ASP A 60 -15.07 1.88 -8.62
CA ASP A 60 -15.76 2.17 -9.88
C ASP A 60 -15.66 3.67 -10.21
N SER A 61 -14.98 3.98 -11.31
CA SER A 61 -14.72 5.34 -11.80
C SER A 61 -15.68 5.77 -12.91
N THR A 62 -16.58 4.89 -13.36
CA THR A 62 -17.47 5.12 -14.51
C THR A 62 -18.48 6.26 -14.32
N LEU A 63 -18.58 6.82 -13.11
CA LEU A 63 -19.53 7.86 -12.73
C LEU A 63 -18.90 9.20 -12.31
N GLN A 64 -17.57 9.38 -12.46
CA GLN A 64 -16.90 10.61 -12.00
C GLN A 64 -16.56 11.57 -13.15
N ASP A 65 -17.17 12.75 -13.12
CA ASP A 65 -16.74 13.91 -13.90
C ASP A 65 -15.46 14.50 -13.25
N TYR A 66 -14.41 14.73 -14.05
CA TYR A 66 -13.13 15.37 -13.70
C TYR A 66 -12.11 14.54 -12.91
N PRO A 67 -10.80 14.87 -13.02
CA PRO A 67 -9.77 14.06 -12.38
C PRO A 67 -9.89 14.11 -10.86
N CYS A 68 -10.06 12.92 -10.27
CA CYS A 68 -10.28 12.77 -8.85
C CYS A 68 -8.94 12.62 -8.11
N VAL A 69 -8.78 13.38 -7.02
CA VAL A 69 -7.59 13.28 -6.17
C VAL A 69 -7.75 12.10 -5.22
N ILE A 70 -6.87 11.11 -5.35
CA ILE A 70 -6.75 9.99 -4.43
C ILE A 70 -5.79 10.38 -3.30
N ASN A 71 -6.32 10.44 -2.09
CA ASN A 71 -5.58 10.87 -0.90
C ASN A 71 -5.77 9.87 0.26
N HIS A 72 -5.25 10.18 1.44
CA HIS A 72 -5.35 9.30 2.62
C HIS A 72 -6.77 8.96 3.11
N GLU A 73 -7.80 9.67 2.67
CA GLU A 73 -9.21 9.42 3.02
C GLU A 73 -9.87 8.41 2.07
N SER A 74 -9.25 8.19 0.91
CA SER A 74 -9.72 7.29 -0.15
C SER A 74 -9.64 5.82 0.23
N TRP A 75 -10.73 5.08 0.03
CA TRP A 75 -10.76 3.64 0.23
C TRP A 75 -11.10 2.90 -1.05
N SER A 76 -10.52 1.72 -1.19
CA SER A 76 -10.93 0.77 -2.23
C SER A 76 -12.25 0.08 -1.89
N GLU A 77 -12.91 -0.40 -2.94
CA GLU A 77 -14.19 -1.10 -2.88
C GLU A 77 -13.97 -2.62 -2.91
N GLU A 78 -14.53 -3.33 -1.93
CA GLU A 78 -14.38 -4.79 -1.85
C GLU A 78 -15.07 -5.52 -3.00
N THR A 79 -16.20 -4.97 -3.47
CA THR A 79 -16.94 -5.46 -4.64
C THR A 79 -16.06 -5.39 -5.87
N PHE A 80 -15.50 -4.22 -6.16
CA PHE A 80 -14.60 -4.00 -7.28
C PHE A 80 -13.42 -4.97 -7.26
N CYS A 81 -12.70 -5.04 -6.13
CA CYS A 81 -11.55 -5.93 -5.99
C CYS A 81 -11.91 -7.41 -6.19
N ARG A 82 -13.07 -7.85 -5.69
CA ARG A 82 -13.55 -9.23 -5.86
C ARG A 82 -13.91 -9.53 -7.31
N ASP A 83 -14.65 -8.63 -7.96
CA ASP A 83 -15.18 -8.84 -9.30
C ASP A 83 -14.04 -8.85 -10.34
N LYS A 84 -13.02 -8.00 -10.15
CA LYS A 84 -11.76 -7.99 -10.92
C LYS A 84 -10.74 -9.04 -10.47
N ARG A 85 -11.06 -9.88 -9.47
CA ARG A 85 -10.16 -10.90 -8.90
C ARG A 85 -8.81 -10.36 -8.40
N LEU A 86 -8.80 -9.12 -7.91
CA LEU A 86 -7.66 -8.45 -7.27
C LEU A 86 -7.50 -8.91 -5.82
N TRP A 87 -7.27 -10.22 -5.62
CA TRP A 87 -7.28 -10.88 -4.31
C TRP A 87 -6.29 -10.27 -3.31
N TYR A 88 -5.10 -9.87 -3.79
CA TYR A 88 -4.10 -9.21 -2.95
C TYR A 88 -4.56 -7.82 -2.47
N ALA A 89 -5.13 -7.01 -3.37
CA ALA A 89 -5.71 -5.73 -3.01
C ALA A 89 -6.87 -5.88 -2.01
N LEU A 90 -7.75 -6.88 -2.24
CA LEU A 90 -8.84 -7.22 -1.33
C LEU A 90 -8.32 -7.63 0.06
N GLY A 91 -7.25 -8.43 0.12
CA GLY A 91 -6.57 -8.82 1.35
C GLY A 91 -6.06 -7.61 2.14
N LYS A 92 -5.29 -6.72 1.49
CA LYS A 92 -4.78 -5.48 2.09
C LYS A 92 -5.90 -4.58 2.61
N LEU A 93 -6.95 -4.40 1.81
CA LEU A 93 -8.12 -3.61 2.17
C LEU A 93 -8.82 -4.16 3.42
N ARG A 94 -9.07 -5.47 3.46
CA ARG A 94 -9.74 -6.12 4.60
C ARG A 94 -8.86 -6.12 5.85
N ALA A 95 -7.56 -6.37 5.71
CA ALA A 95 -6.62 -6.35 6.83
C ALA A 95 -6.56 -4.95 7.46
N GLU A 96 -6.51 -3.90 6.63
CA GLU A 96 -6.53 -2.53 7.13
C GLU A 96 -7.84 -2.19 7.84
N LYS A 97 -9.00 -2.54 7.25
CA LYS A 97 -10.32 -2.33 7.90
C LYS A 97 -10.44 -3.08 9.23
N ALA A 98 -9.99 -4.33 9.29
CA ALA A 98 -10.03 -5.15 10.50
C ALA A 98 -9.15 -4.55 11.62
N ALA A 99 -7.94 -4.10 11.27
CA ALA A 99 -7.06 -3.40 12.19
C ALA A 99 -7.70 -2.12 12.76
N TRP A 100 -8.31 -1.29 11.90
CA TRP A 100 -9.02 -0.07 12.35
C TRP A 100 -10.20 -0.38 13.26
N ARG A 101 -10.98 -1.42 12.94
CA ARG A 101 -12.10 -1.87 13.75
C ARG A 101 -11.64 -2.26 15.15
N ILE A 102 -10.66 -3.14 15.26
CA ILE A 102 -10.13 -3.61 16.56
C ILE A 102 -9.45 -2.47 17.32
N ALA A 103 -8.68 -1.62 16.64
CA ALA A 103 -8.04 -0.48 17.29
C ALA A 103 -9.07 0.46 17.93
N LYS A 104 -10.18 0.73 17.22
CA LYS A 104 -11.29 1.52 17.75
C LYS A 104 -11.98 0.83 18.92
N GLU A 105 -12.30 -0.46 18.80
CA GLU A 105 -12.94 -1.26 19.86
C GLU A 105 -12.08 -1.34 21.14
N LYS A 106 -10.76 -1.42 20.99
CA LYS A 106 -9.81 -1.61 22.10
C LYS A 106 -9.14 -0.33 22.58
N GLY A 107 -9.44 0.82 21.97
CA GLY A 107 -8.83 2.10 22.33
C GLY A 107 -7.33 2.21 22.00
N VAL A 108 -6.83 1.43 21.03
CA VAL A 108 -5.43 1.51 20.58
C VAL A 108 -5.28 2.64 19.56
N LYS A 109 -4.32 3.55 19.78
CA LYS A 109 -4.01 4.57 18.78
C LYS A 109 -3.35 3.91 17.56
N LEU A 110 -4.03 3.90 16.42
CA LEU A 110 -3.53 3.31 15.18
C LEU A 110 -3.14 4.40 14.17
N ALA A 111 -2.06 4.15 13.43
CA ALA A 111 -1.79 4.79 12.16
C ALA A 111 -1.49 3.72 11.10
N THR A 112 -1.91 3.97 9.87
CA THR A 112 -1.63 3.08 8.75
C THR A 112 -0.86 3.81 7.67
N ILE A 113 0.13 3.14 7.09
CA ILE A 113 0.88 3.65 5.94
C ILE A 113 0.52 2.78 4.75
N CYS A 114 0.11 3.42 3.66
CA CYS A 114 -0.33 2.83 2.40
C CYS A 114 0.76 3.11 1.36
N PRO A 115 1.84 2.31 1.33
CA PRO A 115 2.90 2.47 0.35
C PRO A 115 2.43 2.10 -1.06
N GLY A 116 3.02 2.75 -2.07
CA GLY A 116 3.05 2.24 -3.44
C GLY A 116 3.81 0.90 -3.53
N LEU A 117 4.13 0.48 -4.74
CA LEU A 117 4.98 -0.68 -4.94
C LEU A 117 6.36 -0.41 -4.33
N ILE A 118 6.78 -1.27 -3.42
CA ILE A 118 8.07 -1.10 -2.74
C ILE A 118 9.19 -1.49 -3.71
N THR A 119 10.14 -0.59 -3.91
CA THR A 119 11.34 -0.77 -4.72
C THR A 119 12.59 -0.63 -3.86
N GLY A 120 13.75 -0.92 -4.45
CA GLY A 120 15.05 -0.83 -3.79
C GLY A 120 15.95 -2.03 -4.13
N PRO A 121 17.25 -1.94 -3.83
CA PRO A 121 18.21 -2.98 -4.17
C PRO A 121 17.77 -4.36 -3.67
N GLU A 122 17.68 -5.34 -4.57
CA GLU A 122 17.28 -6.74 -4.30
C GLU A 122 15.89 -6.92 -3.65
N PHE A 123 15.04 -5.88 -3.59
CA PHE A 123 13.75 -6.00 -2.92
C PHE A 123 12.84 -7.01 -3.63
N PHE A 124 12.82 -6.96 -4.96
CA PHE A 124 12.06 -7.89 -5.78
C PHE A 124 12.52 -9.35 -5.58
N ASP A 125 13.82 -9.61 -5.62
CA ASP A 125 14.37 -10.97 -5.45
C ASP A 125 13.99 -11.58 -4.10
N ARG A 126 13.86 -10.73 -3.07
CA ARG A 126 13.46 -11.14 -1.73
C ARG A 126 11.94 -11.31 -1.57
N ASN A 127 11.13 -10.58 -2.35
CA ASN A 127 9.67 -10.56 -2.21
C ASN A 127 8.92 -10.71 -3.56
N PRO A 128 9.27 -11.68 -4.43
CA PRO A 128 8.76 -11.71 -5.80
C PRO A 128 7.25 -11.95 -5.84
N THR A 129 6.73 -12.78 -4.92
CA THR A 129 5.30 -13.10 -4.83
C THR A 129 4.45 -11.85 -4.54
N SER A 130 4.86 -11.02 -3.58
CA SER A 130 4.14 -9.81 -3.20
C SER A 130 4.18 -8.76 -4.32
N THR A 131 5.31 -8.61 -5.00
CA THR A 131 5.45 -7.69 -6.13
C THR A 131 4.60 -8.12 -7.32
N VAL A 132 4.65 -9.39 -7.70
CA VAL A 132 3.80 -9.94 -8.77
C VAL A 132 2.31 -9.81 -8.41
N ALA A 133 1.95 -10.05 -7.15
CA ALA A 133 0.58 -9.90 -6.66
C ALA A 133 0.10 -8.45 -6.70
N TYR A 134 0.98 -7.49 -6.35
CA TYR A 134 0.69 -6.05 -6.44
C TYR A 134 0.43 -5.62 -7.89
N LEU A 135 1.26 -6.09 -8.82
CA LEU A 135 1.23 -5.71 -10.24
C LEU A 135 0.13 -6.42 -11.05
N LYS A 136 -0.76 -7.21 -10.43
CA LYS A 136 -1.87 -7.88 -11.13
C LYS A 136 -2.80 -6.91 -11.86
N GLY A 137 -2.93 -5.67 -11.37
CA GLY A 137 -3.71 -4.59 -11.99
C GLY A 137 -2.85 -3.48 -12.60
N ALA A 138 -1.59 -3.74 -12.93
CA ALA A 138 -0.63 -2.68 -13.30
C ALA A 138 -1.08 -1.83 -14.49
N GLN A 139 -1.64 -2.43 -15.56
CA GLN A 139 -2.16 -1.68 -16.71
C GLN A 139 -3.27 -0.69 -16.34
N GLU A 140 -4.20 -1.09 -15.47
CA GLU A 140 -5.29 -0.22 -15.02
C GLU A 140 -4.74 0.88 -14.10
N MET A 141 -3.83 0.55 -13.17
CA MET A 141 -3.15 1.54 -12.33
C MET A 141 -2.33 2.55 -13.15
N PHE A 142 -1.61 2.09 -14.17
CA PHE A 142 -0.82 2.95 -15.06
C PHE A 142 -1.74 3.85 -15.89
N ALA A 143 -2.80 3.28 -16.47
CA ALA A 143 -3.81 3.99 -17.22
C ALA A 143 -4.47 5.12 -16.41
N ASP A 144 -4.70 4.86 -15.13
CA ASP A 144 -5.37 5.75 -14.21
C ASP A 144 -4.44 6.79 -13.55
N GLY A 145 -3.11 6.70 -13.75
CA GLY A 145 -2.13 7.55 -13.07
C GLY A 145 -1.96 7.22 -11.57
N LEU A 146 -2.26 5.98 -11.19
CA LEU A 146 -2.28 5.48 -9.82
C LEU A 146 -1.17 4.45 -9.53
N LEU A 147 -0.41 4.03 -10.55
CA LEU A 147 0.76 3.18 -10.35
C LEU A 147 1.90 4.02 -9.78
N ALA A 148 2.22 3.80 -8.50
CA ALA A 148 3.29 4.51 -7.81
C ALA A 148 4.24 3.54 -7.11
N THR A 149 5.47 3.99 -6.91
CA THR A 149 6.55 3.26 -6.24
C THR A 149 7.04 4.00 -5.00
N VAL A 150 7.71 3.27 -4.10
CA VAL A 150 8.40 3.83 -2.95
C VAL A 150 9.67 3.06 -2.67
N ASP A 151 10.80 3.75 -2.55
CA ASP A 151 12.03 3.13 -2.09
C ASP A 151 11.88 2.63 -0.64
N VAL A 152 12.41 1.43 -0.37
CA VAL A 152 12.32 0.77 0.93
C VAL A 152 12.89 1.62 2.08
N MET A 153 13.94 2.41 1.83
CA MET A 153 14.52 3.31 2.84
C MET A 153 13.60 4.48 3.12
N LYS A 154 12.99 5.07 2.08
CA LYS A 154 11.99 6.12 2.25
C LYS A 154 10.76 5.63 3.01
N LEU A 155 10.32 4.40 2.76
CA LEU A 155 9.23 3.78 3.50
C LEU A 155 9.59 3.62 4.99
N ALA A 156 10.81 3.17 5.29
CA ALA A 156 11.31 3.04 6.66
C ALA A 156 11.36 4.40 7.38
N GLU A 157 11.84 5.45 6.72
CA GLU A 157 11.83 6.81 7.23
C GLU A 157 10.41 7.32 7.52
N ALA A 158 9.47 7.07 6.59
CA ALA A 158 8.07 7.45 6.76
C ALA A 158 7.44 6.73 7.97
N GLN A 159 7.74 5.45 8.15
CA GLN A 159 7.26 4.66 9.29
C GLN A 159 7.79 5.20 10.62
N ALA A 160 9.08 5.52 10.70
CA ALA A 160 9.68 6.14 11.88
C ALA A 160 9.04 7.50 12.17
N CYS A 161 8.91 8.37 11.16
CA CYS A 161 8.30 9.70 11.29
C CYS A 161 6.84 9.63 11.78
N VAL A 162 6.04 8.69 11.24
CA VAL A 162 4.66 8.49 11.68
C VAL A 162 4.63 8.01 13.12
N PHE A 163 5.43 7.00 13.47
CA PHE A 163 5.48 6.46 14.83
C PHE A 163 5.86 7.53 15.87
N GLU A 164 6.87 8.34 15.59
CA GLU A 164 7.26 9.46 16.46
C GLU A 164 6.16 10.53 16.54
N GLY A 165 5.58 10.89 15.40
CA GLY A 165 4.48 11.85 15.31
C GLY A 165 3.25 11.40 16.09
N MET A 166 3.03 10.09 16.27
CA MET A 166 1.90 9.55 17.02
C MET A 166 1.97 9.87 18.52
N LYS A 167 3.15 10.24 19.06
CA LYS A 167 3.24 10.77 20.43
C LYS A 167 2.52 12.12 20.58
N LYS A 168 2.32 12.83 19.47
CA LYS A 168 1.61 14.11 19.38
C LYS A 168 0.25 13.86 18.71
N THR A 169 0.05 14.43 17.52
CA THR A 169 -1.24 14.45 16.81
C THR A 169 -1.30 13.52 15.61
N ALA A 170 -0.20 12.86 15.22
CA ALA A 170 -0.23 11.97 14.06
C ALA A 170 -1.14 10.76 14.32
N GLY A 171 -1.84 10.32 13.28
CA GLY A 171 -2.86 9.28 13.33
C GLY A 171 -3.67 9.22 12.04
N GLY A 172 -4.48 8.18 11.91
CA GLY A 172 -5.19 7.90 10.67
C GLY A 172 -4.26 7.28 9.62
N ARG A 173 -4.63 7.44 8.35
CA ARG A 173 -3.95 6.82 7.21
C ARG A 173 -2.97 7.80 6.55
N TYR A 174 -1.96 7.26 5.89
CA TYR A 174 -0.93 8.00 5.16
C TYR A 174 -0.60 7.27 3.85
N ILE A 175 -0.71 7.95 2.70
CA ILE A 175 -0.20 7.41 1.43
C ILE A 175 1.30 7.71 1.33
N CYS A 176 2.10 6.73 0.91
CA CYS A 176 3.56 6.82 0.82
C CYS A 176 4.07 6.41 -0.56
N TYR A 177 4.62 7.35 -1.31
CA TYR A 177 5.31 7.13 -2.59
C TYR A 177 6.36 8.22 -2.82
N ASP A 178 7.37 7.92 -3.62
CA ASP A 178 8.33 8.91 -4.17
C ASP A 178 8.16 9.14 -5.67
N ASN A 179 7.63 8.16 -6.39
CA ASN A 179 7.53 8.23 -7.84
C ASN A 179 6.18 7.67 -8.34
N VAL A 180 5.59 8.35 -9.33
CA VAL A 180 4.40 7.88 -10.06
C VAL A 180 4.87 7.45 -11.45
N ILE A 181 4.41 6.29 -11.90
CA ILE A 181 4.79 5.73 -13.20
C ILE A 181 3.85 6.30 -14.25
N GLU A 182 4.27 7.41 -14.87
CA GLU A 182 3.44 8.21 -15.77
C GLU A 182 3.81 8.06 -17.27
N SER A 183 4.93 7.40 -17.58
CA SER A 183 5.46 7.28 -18.95
C SER A 183 5.84 5.84 -19.27
N GLU A 184 5.89 5.52 -20.56
CA GLU A 184 6.36 4.20 -21.01
C GLU A 184 7.82 3.96 -20.59
N GLU A 185 8.68 4.98 -20.68
CA GLU A 185 10.08 4.88 -20.23
C GLU A 185 10.18 4.51 -18.73
N THR A 186 9.36 5.13 -17.87
CA THR A 186 9.35 4.79 -16.45
C THR A 186 8.69 3.43 -16.16
N ALA A 187 7.75 3.01 -17.00
CA ALA A 187 7.15 1.68 -16.93
C ALA A 187 8.13 0.57 -17.37
N GLU A 188 8.93 0.80 -18.41
CA GLU A 188 9.98 -0.10 -18.88
C GLU A 188 11.05 -0.31 -17.82
N LYS A 189 11.56 0.77 -17.22
CA LYS A 189 12.52 0.69 -16.10
C LYS A 189 11.97 -0.13 -14.93
N LEU A 190 10.71 0.12 -14.56
CA LEU A 190 10.08 -0.67 -13.51
C LEU A 190 9.94 -2.15 -13.91
N ALA A 191 9.59 -2.42 -15.17
CA ALA A 191 9.44 -3.79 -15.69
C ALA A 191 10.77 -4.56 -15.64
N GLU A 192 11.87 -3.91 -15.99
CA GLU A 192 13.23 -4.45 -15.85
C GLU A 192 13.57 -4.76 -14.39
N GLU A 193 13.33 -3.81 -13.48
CA GLU A 193 13.61 -3.98 -12.04
C GLU A 193 12.84 -5.15 -11.41
N VAL A 194 11.61 -5.39 -11.85
CA VAL A 194 10.75 -6.47 -11.32
C VAL A 194 10.76 -7.73 -12.20
N GLY A 195 11.64 -7.80 -13.21
CA GLY A 195 11.78 -8.97 -14.09
C GLY A 195 10.52 -9.36 -14.85
N MET A 196 9.76 -8.40 -15.38
CA MET A 196 8.56 -8.65 -16.20
C MET A 196 8.54 -7.86 -17.51
N SER A 197 7.63 -8.22 -18.43
CA SER A 197 7.43 -7.46 -19.67
C SER A 197 6.75 -6.12 -19.39
N ALA A 198 7.24 -5.04 -20.00
CA ALA A 198 6.63 -3.71 -19.95
C ALA A 198 5.18 -3.70 -20.43
N GLU A 199 4.82 -4.58 -21.38
CA GLU A 199 3.43 -4.76 -21.83
C GLU A 199 2.48 -5.12 -20.67
N ARG A 200 2.97 -5.81 -19.63
CA ARG A 200 2.15 -6.13 -18.45
C ARG A 200 1.90 -4.92 -17.55
N ILE A 201 2.67 -3.84 -17.72
CA ILE A 201 2.60 -2.61 -16.92
C ILE A 201 1.88 -1.51 -17.69
N CYS A 202 2.35 -1.13 -18.88
CA CYS A 202 1.77 -0.01 -19.65
C CYS A 202 0.84 -0.45 -20.79
N GLY A 203 0.86 -1.74 -21.17
CA GLY A 203 0.13 -2.25 -22.32
C GLY A 203 0.67 -1.70 -23.66
N ASN A 204 -0.05 -1.97 -24.74
CA ASN A 204 0.25 -1.39 -26.06
C ASN A 204 -0.56 -0.10 -26.23
N ARG A 205 -0.10 1.01 -25.63
CA ARG A 205 -0.78 2.29 -25.82
C ARG A 205 -0.35 2.94 -27.13
N GLY A 206 -1.35 3.49 -27.83
CA GLY A 206 -1.17 4.43 -28.93
C GLY A 206 -1.06 5.86 -28.38
N ALA A 207 -1.90 6.77 -28.86
CA ALA A 207 -1.87 8.19 -28.47
C ALA A 207 -1.99 8.41 -26.94
N TYR A 208 -1.31 9.46 -26.45
CA TYR A 208 -1.33 9.90 -25.06
C TYR A 208 -2.75 10.30 -24.61
N ILE A 209 -3.26 9.63 -23.58
CA ILE A 209 -4.51 9.98 -22.89
C ILE A 209 -4.12 10.45 -21.48
N PRO A 210 -4.43 11.70 -21.09
CA PRO A 210 -4.17 12.19 -19.74
C PRO A 210 -4.79 11.30 -18.68
N ALA A 211 -4.05 11.05 -17.60
CA ALA A 211 -4.52 10.20 -16.51
C ALA A 211 -5.76 10.81 -15.81
N PRO A 212 -6.80 10.00 -15.54
CA PRO A 212 -8.03 10.44 -14.89
C PRO A 212 -7.89 10.66 -13.37
N PHE A 213 -6.78 10.27 -12.73
CA PHE A 213 -6.61 10.50 -11.29
C PHE A 213 -5.26 11.14 -10.96
N GLN A 214 -5.20 11.73 -9.77
CA GLN A 214 -3.96 12.24 -9.18
C GLN A 214 -3.77 11.70 -7.77
N LEU A 215 -2.61 11.11 -7.49
CA LEU A 215 -2.23 10.70 -6.12
C LEU A 215 -1.79 11.91 -5.27
N SER A 216 -2.10 11.85 -3.98
CA SER A 216 -1.68 12.84 -3.00
C SER A 216 -1.14 12.20 -1.72
N ASN A 217 0.16 12.35 -1.49
CA ASN A 217 0.84 12.02 -0.23
C ASN A 217 1.01 13.24 0.70
N ARG A 218 0.33 14.37 0.45
CA ARG A 218 0.55 15.66 1.13
C ARG A 218 0.53 15.57 2.65
N LYS A 219 -0.34 14.73 3.23
CA LYS A 219 -0.41 14.51 4.68
C LYS A 219 0.90 13.95 5.25
N LEU A 220 1.50 12.97 4.56
CA LEU A 220 2.78 12.37 4.97
C LEU A 220 3.93 13.34 4.76
N SER A 221 4.01 13.99 3.60
CA SER A 221 5.06 14.96 3.27
C SER A 221 5.09 16.12 4.26
N ASN A 222 3.92 16.62 4.68
CA ASN A 222 3.81 17.64 5.72
C ASN A 222 4.30 17.15 7.09
N LEU A 223 4.02 15.89 7.44
CA LEU A 223 4.48 15.31 8.71
C LEU A 223 6.01 15.18 8.72
N MET A 224 6.58 14.55 7.69
CA MET A 224 8.03 14.33 7.58
C MET A 224 8.81 15.66 7.55
N SER A 225 8.31 16.67 6.84
CA SER A 225 8.93 18.00 6.80
C SER A 225 8.98 18.67 8.18
N ARG A 226 7.96 18.47 9.02
CA ARG A 226 7.92 19.01 10.38
C ARG A 226 8.89 18.27 11.31
N THR A 227 9.01 16.95 11.16
CA THR A 227 9.96 16.15 11.94
C THR A 227 11.40 16.57 11.64
N LEU A 228 11.77 16.70 10.36
CA LEU A 228 13.12 17.12 9.96
C LEU A 228 13.49 18.49 10.56
N ARG A 229 12.59 19.48 10.48
CA ARG A 229 12.83 20.82 11.10
C ARG A 229 13.03 20.73 12.61
N SER A 230 12.31 19.84 13.29
CA SER A 230 12.47 19.63 14.74
C SER A 230 13.84 19.04 15.08
N CYS A 231 14.38 18.16 14.25
CA CYS A 231 15.71 17.56 14.46
C CYS A 231 16.84 18.57 14.22
N TYR A 232 16.70 19.47 13.23
CA TYR A 232 17.69 20.51 12.97
C TYR A 232 17.75 21.60 14.06
N ASN A 233 16.61 21.94 14.67
CA ASN A 233 16.54 22.94 15.73
C ASN A 233 16.94 22.43 17.13
N GLN A 234 17.39 21.17 17.24
CA GLN A 234 17.83 20.54 18.50
C GLN A 234 19.34 20.24 18.51
N ARG A 235 20.12 20.81 17.57
CA ARG A 235 21.59 20.72 17.53
C ARG A 235 22.24 22.05 17.85
#